data_AF-A0A960QUL5-F1
#
_entry.id   AF-A0A960QUL5-F1
#
_cell.length_a   1.000
_cell.length_b   1.000
_cell.length_c   1.000
_cell.angle_alpha   90.00
_cell.angle_beta   90.00
_cell.angle_gamma   90.00
#
_symmetry.space_group_name_H-M   'P 1'
#
loop_
_entity.id
_entity.type
_entity.pdbx_description
1 polymer ?
#
loop_
_entity_poly.entity_id
_entity_poly.type
_entity_poly.pdbx_seq_one_letter_code
_entity_poly.pdbx_strand_id
1 'polypeptide(L)'
;DNAAQPTSAVVICPGGGYVRQVYRKEGTDIAKVYAANGVAAFILKYRIPNDLTMKDKSIGSLQDAQQAIKLVRDNAAKWNVDPAKVGIMGFSAGGHVASTAATHFKKNYIPNPEGTSLRPDFAILVYPVISMIDGITHTGSRTNLLGEHPDEAQVKLFSNELQIDGDTPPTWLTHAGDDKAVPVANSVRFYEGLIANGVPAEMHLYPSGGHGFVLKDPAEKWMASIFDWMQRSGIQ
;
A
#
# COMPACT_ATOMS: atom_id res chain seq x y z
N ASP A 1 -33.86 -4.16 -15.98
CA ASP A 1 -32.39 -4.27 -15.87
C ASP A 1 -31.84 -3.34 -14.81
N ASN A 2 -31.72 -3.82 -13.57
CA ASN A 2 -30.93 -3.16 -12.52
C ASN A 2 -29.58 -3.87 -12.48
N ALA A 3 -28.70 -3.55 -13.44
CA ALA A 3 -27.29 -3.95 -13.29
C ALA A 3 -26.76 -3.22 -12.05
N ALA A 4 -26.20 -3.98 -11.09
CA ALA A 4 -25.61 -3.40 -9.89
C ALA A 4 -24.53 -2.39 -10.30
N GLN A 5 -24.53 -1.20 -9.71
CA GLN A 5 -23.51 -0.18 -9.98
C GLN A 5 -22.10 -0.75 -9.75
N PRO A 6 -21.10 -0.43 -10.61
CA PRO A 6 -19.73 -0.88 -10.41
C PRO A 6 -19.16 -0.40 -9.07
N THR A 7 -18.44 -1.28 -8.38
CA THR A 7 -17.83 -0.99 -7.06
C THR A 7 -16.41 -0.46 -7.21
N SER A 8 -15.91 0.28 -6.21
CA SER A 8 -14.47 0.45 -6.02
C SER A 8 -13.79 -0.89 -5.70
N ALA A 9 -12.48 -0.96 -5.93
CA ALA A 9 -11.65 -2.10 -5.63
C ALA A 9 -10.39 -1.72 -4.85
N VAL A 10 -9.90 -2.64 -4.01
CA VAL A 10 -8.64 -2.48 -3.28
C VAL A 10 -7.75 -3.71 -3.43
N VAL A 11 -6.49 -3.47 -3.83
CA VAL A 11 -5.42 -4.48 -3.81
C VAL A 11 -4.74 -4.42 -2.44
N ILE A 12 -4.80 -5.49 -1.65
CA ILE A 12 -4.29 -5.56 -0.28
C ILE A 12 -2.92 -6.24 -0.28
N CYS A 13 -1.90 -5.53 0.22
CA CYS A 13 -0.54 -6.01 0.41
C CYS A 13 -0.30 -6.28 1.90
N PRO A 14 -0.35 -7.56 2.35
CA PRO A 14 -0.06 -7.90 3.73
C PRO A 14 1.37 -7.52 4.12
N GLY A 15 1.62 -7.24 5.39
CA GLY A 15 2.96 -7.07 5.93
C GLY A 15 3.67 -8.40 6.16
N GLY A 16 4.77 -8.34 6.90
CA GLY A 16 5.61 -9.52 7.20
C GLY A 16 7.10 -9.32 6.92
N GLY A 17 7.56 -8.07 6.94
CA GLY A 17 9.00 -7.73 6.94
C GLY A 17 9.77 -8.15 5.71
N TYR A 18 9.09 -8.41 4.58
CA TYR A 18 9.70 -9.04 3.39
C TYR A 18 10.36 -10.40 3.69
N VAL A 19 9.82 -11.19 4.63
CA VAL A 19 10.23 -12.59 4.88
C VAL A 19 9.07 -13.57 4.89
N ARG A 20 7.85 -13.05 5.07
CA ARG A 20 6.59 -13.78 5.05
C ARG A 20 5.46 -12.81 4.70
N GLN A 21 4.24 -13.32 4.62
CA GLN A 21 3.04 -12.50 4.50
C GLN A 21 2.05 -12.83 5.61
N VAL A 22 1.54 -11.82 6.32
CA VAL A 22 0.50 -12.00 7.35
C VAL A 22 -0.88 -12.17 6.70
N TYR A 23 -1.00 -13.18 5.85
CA TYR A 23 -2.09 -13.33 4.88
C TYR A 23 -3.49 -13.40 5.50
N ARG A 24 -3.62 -13.95 6.71
CA ARG A 24 -4.92 -14.03 7.39
C ARG A 24 -5.36 -12.67 7.94
N LYS A 25 -4.63 -12.15 8.94
CA LYS A 25 -5.05 -10.95 9.70
C LYS A 25 -4.94 -9.65 8.89
N GLU A 26 -3.97 -9.56 7.98
CA GLU A 26 -3.76 -8.36 7.13
C GLU A 26 -4.22 -8.58 5.68
N GLY A 27 -4.89 -9.71 5.41
CA GLY A 27 -5.38 -10.07 4.09
C GLY A 27 -6.83 -10.54 4.16
N THR A 28 -7.06 -11.81 4.48
CA THR A 28 -8.42 -12.42 4.45
C THR A 28 -9.41 -11.72 5.36
N ASP A 29 -9.02 -11.38 6.58
CA ASP A 29 -9.93 -10.71 7.53
C ASP A 29 -10.28 -9.29 7.02
N ILE A 30 -9.29 -8.59 6.46
CA ILE A 30 -9.45 -7.25 5.85
C ILE A 30 -10.34 -7.30 4.60
N ALA A 31 -10.10 -8.26 3.71
CA ALA A 31 -10.85 -8.43 2.48
C ALA A 31 -12.33 -8.72 2.75
N LYS A 32 -12.65 -9.48 3.82
CA LYS A 32 -14.03 -9.72 4.25
C LYS A 32 -14.72 -8.43 4.69
N VAL A 33 -14.03 -7.56 5.42
CA VAL A 33 -14.60 -6.26 5.84
C VAL A 33 -14.87 -5.36 4.64
N TYR A 34 -13.95 -5.27 3.66
CA TYR A 34 -14.21 -4.55 2.41
C TYR A 34 -15.41 -5.13 1.64
N ALA A 35 -15.47 -6.45 1.47
CA ALA A 35 -16.57 -7.10 0.76
C ALA A 35 -17.92 -6.85 1.46
N ALA A 36 -17.95 -6.90 2.80
CA ALA A 36 -19.15 -6.60 3.58
C ALA A 36 -19.60 -5.13 3.47
N ASN A 37 -18.67 -4.22 3.14
CA ASN A 37 -18.92 -2.81 2.89
C ASN A 37 -19.03 -2.48 1.40
N GLY A 38 -19.26 -3.47 0.54
CA GLY A 38 -19.51 -3.22 -0.88
C GLY A 38 -18.29 -2.69 -1.64
N VAL A 39 -17.08 -3.13 -1.28
CA VAL A 39 -15.82 -2.86 -1.98
C VAL A 39 -15.20 -4.18 -2.42
N ALA A 40 -14.80 -4.30 -3.70
CA ALA A 40 -14.10 -5.49 -4.18
C ALA A 40 -12.68 -5.55 -3.60
N ALA A 41 -12.26 -6.69 -3.05
CA ALA A 41 -10.98 -6.84 -2.38
C ALA A 41 -10.13 -7.96 -2.97
N PHE A 42 -8.87 -7.65 -3.27
CA PHE A 42 -7.90 -8.58 -3.88
C PHE A 42 -6.66 -8.66 -3.01
N ILE A 43 -6.39 -9.82 -2.40
CA ILE A 43 -5.19 -9.98 -1.57
C ILE A 43 -4.01 -10.34 -2.45
N LEU A 44 -3.03 -9.45 -2.55
CA LEU A 44 -1.82 -9.67 -3.32
C LEU A 44 -0.83 -10.53 -2.53
N LYS A 45 -0.65 -11.78 -2.98
CA LYS A 45 0.48 -12.62 -2.59
C LYS A 45 1.72 -12.23 -3.38
N TYR A 46 2.33 -11.09 -3.03
CA TYR A 46 3.52 -10.59 -3.74
C TYR A 46 4.75 -11.47 -3.46
N ARG A 47 5.68 -11.51 -4.40
CA ARG A 47 6.97 -12.18 -4.26
C ARG A 47 7.79 -11.54 -3.14
N ILE A 48 8.29 -12.38 -2.25
CA ILE A 48 9.20 -11.97 -1.18
C ILE A 48 10.61 -11.82 -1.79
N PRO A 49 11.27 -10.66 -1.67
CA PRO A 49 12.59 -10.39 -2.24
C PRO A 49 13.61 -11.51 -1.94
N ASN A 50 14.17 -12.11 -2.99
CA ASN A 50 15.15 -13.18 -2.87
C ASN A 50 16.01 -13.30 -4.14
N ASP A 51 17.32 -13.11 -3.99
CA ASP A 51 18.30 -13.13 -5.09
C ASP A 51 18.38 -14.50 -5.80
N LEU A 52 17.95 -15.59 -5.16
CA LEU A 52 17.89 -16.93 -5.79
C LEU A 52 16.77 -17.05 -6.82
N THR A 53 15.75 -16.19 -6.73
CA THR A 53 14.53 -16.29 -7.55
C THR A 53 14.29 -15.05 -8.42
N MET A 54 15.07 -13.98 -8.21
CA MET A 54 14.88 -12.69 -8.86
C MET A 54 16.22 -12.11 -9.26
N LYS A 55 16.32 -11.60 -10.49
CA LYS A 55 17.50 -10.87 -10.97
C LYS A 55 17.69 -9.55 -10.22
N ASP A 56 16.59 -8.86 -9.94
CA ASP A 56 16.54 -7.67 -9.09
C ASP A 56 15.41 -7.89 -8.09
N LYS A 57 15.78 -8.25 -6.87
CA LYS A 57 14.82 -8.52 -5.80
C LYS A 57 14.11 -7.25 -5.30
N SER A 58 14.69 -6.07 -5.53
CA SER A 58 14.15 -4.80 -5.03
C SER A 58 12.87 -4.37 -5.74
N ILE A 59 12.68 -4.81 -6.99
CA ILE A 59 11.49 -4.49 -7.79
C ILE A 59 10.47 -5.62 -7.86
N GLY A 60 10.78 -6.83 -7.37
CA GLY A 60 9.91 -8.00 -7.53
C GLY A 60 8.50 -7.78 -6.93
N SER A 61 8.43 -7.25 -5.71
CA SER A 61 7.14 -6.95 -5.08
C SER A 61 6.40 -5.77 -5.76
N LEU A 62 7.12 -4.79 -6.29
CA LEU A 62 6.54 -3.66 -7.04
C LEU A 62 5.94 -4.13 -8.38
N GLN A 63 6.64 -5.01 -9.10
CA GLN A 63 6.14 -5.63 -10.32
C GLN A 63 4.83 -6.35 -10.06
N ASP A 64 4.73 -7.08 -8.96
CA ASP A 64 3.51 -7.82 -8.61
C ASP A 64 2.37 -6.86 -8.24
N ALA A 65 2.67 -5.75 -7.57
CA ALA A 65 1.67 -4.70 -7.28
C ALA A 65 1.16 -4.04 -8.57
N GLN A 66 2.05 -3.68 -9.49
CA GLN A 66 1.67 -3.15 -10.81
C GLN A 66 0.83 -4.17 -11.59
N GLN A 67 1.22 -5.44 -11.58
CA GLN A 67 0.50 -6.50 -12.28
C GLN A 67 -0.89 -6.73 -11.68
N ALA A 68 -1.03 -6.62 -10.36
CA ALA A 68 -2.32 -6.73 -9.69
C ALA A 68 -3.26 -5.57 -10.05
N ILE A 69 -2.79 -4.32 -10.00
CA ILE A 69 -3.57 -3.14 -10.40
C ILE A 69 -4.01 -3.28 -11.86
N LYS A 70 -3.08 -3.63 -12.75
CA LYS A 70 -3.36 -3.88 -14.17
C LYS A 70 -4.43 -4.96 -14.34
N LEU A 71 -4.28 -6.10 -13.66
CA LEU A 71 -5.22 -7.21 -13.76
C LEU A 71 -6.62 -6.81 -13.32
N VAL A 72 -6.76 -6.04 -12.23
CA VAL A 72 -8.05 -5.52 -11.77
C VAL A 72 -8.67 -4.60 -12.79
N ARG A 73 -7.92 -3.64 -13.34
CA ARG A 73 -8.43 -2.72 -14.37
C ARG A 73 -8.82 -3.43 -15.66
N ASP A 74 -7.99 -4.34 -16.16
CA ASP A 74 -8.27 -5.09 -17.39
C ASP A 74 -9.51 -5.99 -17.27
N ASN A 75 -9.84 -6.42 -16.04
CA ASN A 75 -11.00 -7.26 -15.76
C ASN A 75 -12.18 -6.49 -15.12
N ALA A 76 -12.13 -5.15 -15.09
CA ALA A 76 -13.08 -4.33 -14.34
C ALA A 76 -14.54 -4.62 -14.73
N ALA A 77 -14.84 -4.68 -16.03
CA ALA A 77 -16.17 -5.02 -16.54
C ALA A 77 -16.62 -6.43 -16.11
N LYS A 78 -15.71 -7.41 -16.11
CA LYS A 78 -15.99 -8.80 -15.71
C LYS A 78 -16.27 -8.92 -14.20
N TRP A 79 -15.63 -8.09 -13.39
CA TRP A 79 -15.71 -8.14 -11.94
C TRP A 79 -16.66 -7.09 -11.34
N ASN A 80 -17.40 -6.37 -12.19
CA ASN A 80 -18.26 -5.25 -11.81
C ASN A 80 -17.53 -4.20 -10.96
N VAL A 81 -16.28 -3.88 -11.33
CA VAL A 81 -15.43 -2.87 -10.69
C VAL A 81 -15.42 -1.61 -11.56
N ASP A 82 -15.41 -0.44 -10.94
CA ASP A 82 -15.11 0.81 -11.62
C ASP A 82 -13.59 0.93 -11.85
N PRO A 83 -13.10 0.94 -13.11
CA PRO A 83 -11.67 1.01 -13.40
C PRO A 83 -10.99 2.31 -12.95
N ALA A 84 -11.78 3.36 -12.64
CA ALA A 84 -11.30 4.62 -12.08
C ALA A 84 -11.30 4.66 -10.54
N LYS A 85 -11.63 3.55 -9.88
CA LYS A 85 -11.67 3.42 -8.42
C LYS A 85 -10.91 2.18 -7.94
N VAL A 86 -9.72 1.94 -8.48
CA VAL A 86 -8.83 0.82 -8.12
C VAL A 86 -7.70 1.34 -7.23
N GLY A 87 -7.82 1.13 -5.92
CA GLY A 87 -6.82 1.52 -4.93
C GLY A 87 -5.89 0.40 -4.48
N ILE A 88 -4.93 0.76 -3.64
CA ILE A 88 -3.99 -0.16 -3.01
C ILE A 88 -3.93 0.08 -1.50
N MET A 89 -3.83 -1.00 -0.74
CA MET A 89 -3.71 -0.97 0.71
C MET A 89 -2.48 -1.76 1.14
N GLY A 90 -1.74 -1.29 2.13
CA GLY A 90 -0.58 -2.02 2.63
C GLY A 90 -0.35 -1.88 4.13
N PHE A 91 0.13 -2.96 4.73
CA PHE A 91 0.47 -3.04 6.16
C PHE A 91 1.97 -3.20 6.37
N SER A 92 2.61 -2.44 7.25
CA SER A 92 4.04 -2.62 7.56
C SER A 92 4.91 -2.68 6.29
N ALA A 93 5.65 -3.77 6.03
CA ALA A 93 6.39 -3.99 4.78
C ALA A 93 5.50 -4.03 3.52
N GLY A 94 4.25 -4.50 3.62
CA GLY A 94 3.27 -4.38 2.55
C GLY A 94 2.81 -2.93 2.35
N GLY A 95 2.89 -2.10 3.40
CA GLY A 95 2.74 -0.64 3.32
C GLY A 95 3.84 -0.01 2.46
N HIS A 96 5.05 -0.54 2.52
CA HIS A 96 6.13 -0.15 1.61
C HIS A 96 5.81 -0.56 0.17
N VAL A 97 5.35 -1.80 -0.08
CA VAL A 97 4.90 -2.22 -1.42
C VAL A 97 3.81 -1.30 -1.97
N ALA A 98 2.79 -1.00 -1.15
CA ALA A 98 1.67 -0.15 -1.53
C ALA A 98 2.10 1.29 -1.84
N SER A 99 2.94 1.88 -0.99
CA SER A 99 3.46 3.24 -1.22
C SER A 99 4.42 3.32 -2.40
N THR A 100 5.27 2.31 -2.63
CA THR A 100 6.13 2.27 -3.82
C THR A 100 5.30 2.17 -5.10
N ALA A 101 4.21 1.39 -5.11
CA ALA A 101 3.29 1.37 -6.26
C ALA A 101 2.56 2.72 -6.43
N ALA A 102 2.25 3.41 -5.33
CA ALA A 102 1.60 4.71 -5.32
C ALA A 102 2.52 5.87 -5.76
N THR A 103 3.85 5.71 -5.75
CA THR A 103 4.80 6.76 -6.17
C THR A 103 5.60 6.40 -7.43
N HIS A 104 5.80 5.11 -7.75
CA HIS A 104 6.62 4.68 -8.90
C HIS A 104 5.80 4.33 -10.15
N PHE A 105 4.49 4.60 -10.16
CA PHE A 105 3.56 4.16 -11.21
C PHE A 105 3.85 4.72 -12.60
N LYS A 106 4.64 5.80 -12.72
CA LYS A 106 5.04 6.39 -14.02
C LYS A 106 5.98 5.49 -14.81
N LYS A 107 6.66 4.56 -14.16
CA LYS A 107 7.54 3.58 -14.81
C LYS A 107 6.88 2.20 -14.83
N ASN A 108 6.78 1.61 -16.00
CA ASN A 108 6.35 0.22 -16.16
C ASN A 108 7.51 -0.72 -15.81
N TYR A 109 7.37 -1.48 -14.72
CA TYR A 109 8.30 -2.57 -14.37
C TYR A 109 7.82 -3.93 -14.87
N ILE A 110 6.64 -3.96 -15.50
CA ILE A 110 6.00 -5.12 -16.12
C ILE A 110 5.67 -4.83 -17.61
N PRO A 111 5.45 -5.86 -18.45
CA PRO A 111 4.88 -5.67 -19.78
C PRO A 111 3.49 -5.01 -19.70
N ASN A 112 3.31 -3.92 -20.45
CA ASN A 112 2.07 -3.16 -20.48
C ASN A 112 1.77 -2.63 -21.91
N PRO A 113 1.58 -3.51 -22.91
CA PRO A 113 1.42 -3.10 -24.31
C PRO A 113 0.16 -2.26 -24.56
N GLU A 114 -0.92 -2.54 -23.82
CA GLU A 114 -2.20 -1.83 -23.92
C GLU A 114 -2.20 -0.47 -23.21
N GLY A 115 -1.11 -0.12 -22.51
CA GLY A 115 -1.01 1.16 -21.80
C GLY A 115 -1.99 1.31 -20.63
N THR A 116 -2.48 0.21 -20.04
CA THR A 116 -3.33 0.25 -18.85
C THR A 116 -2.64 1.06 -17.76
N SER A 117 -3.30 2.07 -17.20
CA SER A 117 -2.72 2.84 -16.09
C SER A 117 -2.31 1.91 -14.95
N LEU A 118 -1.12 2.11 -14.40
CA LEU A 118 -0.60 1.37 -13.24
C LEU A 118 -0.70 2.17 -11.94
N ARG A 119 -1.16 3.42 -12.02
CA ARG A 119 -1.36 4.32 -10.88
C ARG A 119 -2.56 3.87 -10.06
N PRO A 120 -2.45 3.57 -8.75
CA PRO A 120 -3.62 3.39 -7.90
C PRO A 120 -4.46 4.67 -7.86
N ASP A 121 -5.79 4.56 -7.78
CA ASP A 121 -6.67 5.74 -7.66
C ASP A 121 -6.68 6.33 -6.25
N PHE A 122 -6.35 5.51 -5.25
CA PHE A 122 -6.18 5.87 -3.85
C PHE A 122 -5.21 4.90 -3.15
N ALA A 123 -4.59 5.33 -2.05
CA ALA A 123 -3.72 4.49 -1.23
C ALA A 123 -4.14 4.47 0.25
N ILE A 124 -4.01 3.31 0.90
CA ILE A 124 -4.33 3.14 2.34
C ILE A 124 -3.13 2.47 3.02
N LEU A 125 -2.44 3.20 3.89
CA LEU A 125 -1.18 2.79 4.47
C LEU A 125 -1.31 2.63 5.98
N VAL A 126 -1.15 1.39 6.47
CA VAL A 126 -1.38 1.03 7.86
C VAL A 126 -0.07 0.61 8.53
N TYR A 127 0.37 1.38 9.53
CA TYR A 127 1.70 1.34 10.15
C TYR A 127 2.83 1.04 9.15
N PRO A 128 2.89 1.77 8.01
CA PRO A 128 3.72 1.41 6.88
C PRO A 128 5.20 1.59 7.18
N VAL A 129 6.02 0.68 6.67
CA VAL A 129 7.40 1.02 6.30
C VAL A 129 7.31 1.95 5.10
N ILE A 130 8.04 3.07 5.11
CA ILE A 130 8.08 4.06 4.03
C ILE A 130 9.52 4.35 3.63
N SER A 131 10.36 4.67 4.62
CA SER A 131 11.72 5.11 4.38
C SER A 131 12.71 3.98 4.50
N MET A 132 13.76 4.05 3.70
CA MET A 132 14.94 3.18 3.77
C MET A 132 16.14 3.89 4.42
N ILE A 133 15.97 5.14 4.84
CA ILE A 133 16.99 5.95 5.51
C ILE A 133 17.27 5.41 6.92
N ASP A 134 18.54 5.40 7.30
CA ASP A 134 18.98 5.01 8.65
C ASP A 134 18.27 5.82 9.75
N GLY A 135 18.03 5.17 10.89
CA GLY A 135 17.38 5.79 12.06
C GLY A 135 15.85 5.87 11.98
N ILE A 136 15.26 5.80 10.78
CA ILE A 136 13.80 5.76 10.63
C ILE A 136 13.27 4.52 9.91
N THR A 137 14.10 3.84 9.13
CA THR A 137 13.69 2.60 8.46
C THR A 137 13.46 1.46 9.45
N HIS A 138 12.61 0.49 9.06
CA HIS A 138 12.61 -0.82 9.67
C HIS A 138 13.75 -1.66 9.06
N THR A 139 14.85 -1.82 9.81
CA THR A 139 16.12 -2.40 9.32
C THR A 139 15.93 -3.73 8.62
N GLY A 140 15.12 -4.64 9.19
CA GLY A 140 14.88 -5.94 8.56
C GLY A 140 14.22 -5.83 7.18
N SER A 141 13.22 -4.96 7.03
CA SER A 141 12.56 -4.75 5.73
C SER A 141 13.55 -4.21 4.69
N ARG A 142 14.41 -3.26 5.10
CA ARG A 142 15.45 -2.71 4.23
C ARG A 142 16.42 -3.79 3.79
N THR A 143 16.98 -4.55 4.73
CA THR A 143 17.95 -5.60 4.44
C THR A 143 17.37 -6.65 3.50
N ASN A 144 16.13 -7.08 3.71
CA ASN A 144 15.49 -8.07 2.85
C ASN A 144 15.25 -7.54 1.43
N LEU A 145 14.80 -6.28 1.30
CA LEU A 145 14.53 -5.68 -0.01
C LEU A 145 15.80 -5.30 -0.78
N LEU A 146 16.75 -4.64 -0.12
CA LEU A 146 17.90 -3.98 -0.76
C LEU A 146 19.26 -4.65 -0.47
N GLY A 147 19.31 -5.59 0.47
CA GLY A 147 20.56 -6.22 0.93
C GLY A 147 21.19 -5.49 2.14
N GLU A 148 22.31 -6.04 2.63
CA GLU A 148 23.01 -5.53 3.83
C GLU A 148 23.67 -4.16 3.62
N HIS A 149 24.10 -3.87 2.39
CA HIS A 149 24.85 -2.67 2.04
C HIS A 149 24.27 -2.02 0.78
N PRO A 150 23.01 -1.52 0.84
CA PRO A 150 22.43 -0.84 -0.29
C PRO A 150 23.17 0.47 -0.57
N ASP A 151 23.29 0.84 -1.83
CA ASP A 151 23.85 2.14 -2.18
C ASP A 151 22.87 3.28 -1.87
N GLU A 152 23.40 4.52 -1.83
CA GLU A 152 22.60 5.71 -1.50
C GLU A 152 21.46 5.96 -2.51
N ALA A 153 21.66 5.60 -3.78
CA ALA A 153 20.65 5.79 -4.81
C ALA A 153 19.48 4.82 -4.61
N GLN A 154 19.74 3.56 -4.26
CA GLN A 154 18.72 2.59 -3.89
C GLN A 154 17.96 3.02 -2.63
N VAL A 155 18.68 3.48 -1.61
CA VAL A 155 18.04 3.99 -0.38
C VAL A 155 17.10 5.14 -0.69
N LYS A 156 17.53 6.13 -1.49
CA LYS A 156 16.67 7.26 -1.88
C LYS A 156 15.49 6.81 -2.73
N LEU A 157 15.75 5.95 -3.73
CA LEU A 157 14.74 5.46 -4.67
C LEU A 157 13.61 4.71 -3.93
N PHE A 158 13.95 3.91 -2.93
CA PHE A 158 12.96 3.16 -2.14
C PHE A 158 12.59 3.85 -0.81
N SER A 159 12.95 5.11 -0.62
CA SER A 159 12.37 5.93 0.46
C SER A 159 11.20 6.70 -0.14
N ASN A 160 10.00 6.12 -0.03
CA ASN A 160 8.85 6.55 -0.82
C ASN A 160 8.40 7.99 -0.49
N GLU A 161 8.73 8.53 0.68
CA GLU A 161 8.50 9.93 1.03
C GLU A 161 9.26 10.92 0.15
N LEU A 162 10.35 10.47 -0.49
CA LEU A 162 11.15 11.26 -1.43
C LEU A 162 10.67 11.14 -2.88
N GLN A 163 9.69 10.27 -3.13
CA GLN A 163 9.20 9.93 -4.48
C GLN A 163 7.79 10.49 -4.74
N ILE A 164 7.26 11.28 -3.80
CA ILE A 164 5.94 11.92 -3.91
C ILE A 164 6.00 13.06 -4.94
N ASP A 165 4.97 13.13 -5.76
CA ASP A 165 4.70 14.25 -6.65
C ASP A 165 3.19 14.57 -6.69
N GLY A 166 2.79 15.59 -7.46
CA GLY A 166 1.40 16.01 -7.58
C GLY A 166 0.46 14.98 -8.22
N ASP A 167 0.99 13.91 -8.82
CA ASP A 167 0.19 12.80 -9.37
C ASP A 167 0.02 11.66 -8.36
N THR A 168 0.72 11.67 -7.22
CA THR A 168 0.57 10.66 -6.16
C THR A 168 -0.90 10.63 -5.69
N PRO A 169 -1.52 9.45 -5.48
CA PRO A 169 -2.95 9.38 -5.22
C PRO A 169 -3.34 9.85 -3.82
N PRO A 170 -4.61 10.27 -3.63
CA PRO A 170 -5.15 10.53 -2.31
C PRO A 170 -4.87 9.38 -1.36
N THR A 171 -4.36 9.70 -0.17
CA THR A 171 -3.80 8.68 0.72
C THR A 171 -4.37 8.76 2.14
N TRP A 172 -4.79 7.62 2.66
CA TRP A 172 -5.08 7.41 4.07
C TRP A 172 -3.86 6.82 4.79
N LEU A 173 -3.53 7.33 5.98
CA LEU A 173 -2.51 6.78 6.87
C LEU A 173 -3.07 6.47 8.26
N THR A 174 -2.61 5.38 8.88
CA THR A 174 -2.92 5.08 10.29
C THR A 174 -1.70 4.47 10.98
N HIS A 175 -1.32 4.99 12.14
CA HIS A 175 -0.12 4.55 12.87
C HIS A 175 -0.29 4.74 14.39
N ALA A 176 0.47 3.99 15.19
CA ALA A 176 0.66 4.26 16.62
C ALA A 176 1.96 5.04 16.87
N GLY A 177 1.92 6.06 17.72
CA GLY A 177 3.04 6.94 18.03
C GLY A 177 4.18 6.26 18.81
N ASP A 178 3.87 5.18 19.53
CA ASP A 178 4.83 4.36 20.28
C ASP A 178 5.34 3.13 19.50
N ASP A 179 5.13 3.07 18.18
CA ASP A 179 5.64 1.97 17.35
C ASP A 179 7.18 1.96 17.35
N LYS A 180 7.75 0.96 18.01
CA LYS A 180 9.21 0.75 18.13
C LYS A 180 9.79 -0.13 17.02
N ALA A 181 8.95 -0.80 16.23
CA ALA A 181 9.42 -1.63 15.12
C ALA A 181 9.53 -0.79 13.85
N VAL A 182 8.47 -0.04 13.53
CA VAL A 182 8.46 0.91 12.43
C VAL A 182 8.24 2.30 13.03
N PRO A 183 9.27 3.14 13.14
CA PRO A 183 9.12 4.46 13.71
C PRO A 183 7.99 5.25 13.03
N VAL A 184 7.11 5.87 13.82
CA VAL A 184 5.98 6.67 13.34
C VAL A 184 6.37 7.76 12.34
N ALA A 185 7.64 8.20 12.38
CA ALA A 185 8.26 9.10 11.41
C ALA A 185 8.05 8.66 9.95
N ASN A 186 7.91 7.35 9.67
CA ASN A 186 7.57 6.85 8.33
C ASN A 186 6.24 7.44 7.82
N SER A 187 5.18 7.38 8.64
CA SER A 187 3.88 7.94 8.26
C SER A 187 3.86 9.45 8.30
N VAL A 188 4.48 10.08 9.31
CA VAL A 188 4.48 11.54 9.45
C VAL A 188 5.17 12.19 8.25
N ARG A 189 6.37 11.72 7.88
CA ARG A 189 7.11 12.28 6.73
C ARG A 189 6.39 12.07 5.40
N PHE A 190 5.77 10.90 5.20
CA PHE A 190 4.98 10.66 3.99
C PHE A 190 3.76 11.60 3.93
N TYR A 191 3.03 11.75 5.04
CA TYR A 191 1.90 12.68 5.13
C TYR A 191 2.32 14.13 4.84
N GLU A 192 3.39 14.61 5.48
CA GLU A 192 3.94 15.95 5.22
C GLU A 192 4.33 16.13 3.74
N GLY A 193 4.96 15.13 3.14
CA GLY A 193 5.31 15.14 1.72
C GLY A 193 4.11 15.19 0.79
N LEU A 194 3.01 14.49 1.11
CA LEU A 194 1.75 14.55 0.35
C LEU A 194 1.16 15.96 0.40
N ILE A 195 1.04 16.54 1.59
CA ILE A 195 0.51 17.90 1.78
C ILE A 195 1.38 18.93 1.05
N ALA A 196 2.71 18.82 1.15
CA ALA A 196 3.64 19.72 0.46
C ALA A 196 3.50 19.68 -1.07
N ASN A 197 3.03 18.56 -1.63
CA ASN A 197 2.78 18.38 -3.07
C ASN A 197 1.30 18.62 -3.47
N GLY A 198 0.47 19.10 -2.55
CA GLY A 198 -0.95 19.36 -2.81
C GLY A 198 -1.81 18.10 -2.96
N VAL A 199 -1.31 16.94 -2.53
CA VAL A 199 -2.03 15.66 -2.60
C VAL A 199 -2.95 15.53 -1.37
N PRO A 200 -4.26 15.28 -1.55
CA PRO A 200 -5.17 15.07 -0.43
C PRO A 200 -4.75 13.88 0.45
N ALA A 201 -4.63 14.09 1.75
CA ALA A 201 -4.24 13.04 2.68
C ALA A 201 -5.01 13.15 4.00
N GLU A 202 -5.33 12.00 4.60
CA GLU A 202 -5.89 11.89 5.94
C GLU A 202 -5.01 10.96 6.79
N MET A 203 -4.68 11.36 8.02
CA MET A 203 -3.84 10.58 8.92
C MET A 203 -4.50 10.43 10.29
N HIS A 204 -4.59 9.20 10.76
CA HIS A 204 -5.09 8.86 12.10
C HIS A 204 -3.92 8.34 12.95
N LEU A 205 -3.48 9.16 13.89
CA LEU A 205 -2.36 8.85 14.77
C LEU A 205 -2.85 8.50 16.17
N TYR A 206 -2.63 7.26 16.58
CA TYR A 206 -2.93 6.77 17.91
C TYR A 206 -1.76 7.05 18.85
N PRO A 207 -1.99 7.43 20.11
CA PRO A 207 -0.88 7.72 21.03
C PRO A 207 -0.06 6.47 21.36
N SER A 208 -0.70 5.31 21.44
CA SER A 208 -0.05 4.05 21.82
C SER A 208 -0.72 2.83 21.18
N GLY A 209 0.02 1.73 21.07
CA GLY A 209 -0.46 0.45 20.57
C GLY A 209 0.64 -0.48 20.08
N GLY A 210 1.83 0.05 19.76
CA GLY A 210 2.95 -0.66 19.17
C GLY A 210 2.68 -1.12 17.73
N HIS A 211 3.61 -1.88 17.16
CA HIS A 211 3.47 -2.40 15.81
C HIS A 211 2.31 -3.39 15.69
N GLY A 212 1.55 -3.30 14.59
CA GLY A 212 0.40 -4.17 14.36
C GLY A 212 -0.78 -3.94 15.32
N PHE A 213 -0.86 -2.75 15.94
CA PHE A 213 -1.88 -2.43 16.95
C PHE A 213 -3.32 -2.67 16.48
N VAL A 214 -3.62 -2.41 15.20
CA VAL A 214 -4.97 -2.59 14.64
C VAL A 214 -5.42 -4.05 14.68
N LEU A 215 -4.49 -5.01 14.75
CA LEU A 215 -4.76 -6.44 14.78
C LEU A 215 -5.20 -6.96 16.17
N LYS A 216 -5.29 -6.06 17.15
CA LYS A 216 -5.80 -6.33 18.51
C LYS A 216 -7.32 -6.16 18.60
N ASP A 217 -7.90 -5.39 17.69
CA ASP A 217 -9.34 -5.15 17.58
C ASP A 217 -9.91 -5.85 16.33
N PRO A 218 -11.24 -6.12 16.29
CA PRO A 218 -11.91 -6.52 15.04
C PRO A 218 -11.67 -5.51 13.91
N ALA A 219 -11.51 -6.00 12.69
CA ALA A 219 -11.15 -5.17 11.55
C ALA A 219 -12.22 -4.10 11.24
N GLU A 220 -13.49 -4.46 11.42
CA GLU A 220 -14.65 -3.58 11.23
C GLU A 220 -14.58 -2.33 12.09
N LYS A 221 -14.01 -2.44 13.31
CA LYS A 221 -13.97 -1.34 14.28
C LYS A 221 -12.97 -0.26 13.87
N TRP A 222 -11.75 -0.63 13.55
CA TRP A 222 -10.71 0.35 13.21
C TRP A 222 -10.79 0.82 11.76
N MET A 223 -11.40 0.03 10.86
CA MET A 223 -11.59 0.40 9.46
C MET A 223 -12.80 1.32 9.23
N ALA A 224 -13.69 1.52 10.21
CA ALA A 224 -14.88 2.36 10.06
C ALA A 224 -14.55 3.76 9.49
N SER A 225 -13.51 4.40 10.02
CA SER A 225 -13.10 5.74 9.58
C SER A 225 -12.48 5.75 8.17
N ILE A 226 -11.93 4.61 7.70
CA ILE A 226 -11.45 4.46 6.32
C ILE A 226 -12.63 4.51 5.36
N PHE A 227 -13.74 3.83 5.67
CA PHE A 227 -14.94 3.86 4.83
C PHE A 227 -15.58 5.25 4.80
N ASP A 228 -15.64 5.95 5.94
CA ASP A 228 -16.10 7.34 5.99
C ASP A 228 -15.24 8.25 5.10
N TRP A 229 -13.91 8.03 5.08
CA TRP A 229 -13.00 8.76 4.20
C TRP A 229 -13.20 8.40 2.72
N MET A 230 -13.37 7.11 2.39
CA MET A 230 -13.63 6.67 1.02
C MET A 230 -14.91 7.31 0.48
N GLN A 231 -15.98 7.37 1.29
CA GLN A 231 -17.24 7.99 0.91
C GLN A 231 -17.09 9.51 0.72
N ARG A 232 -16.47 10.22 1.68
CA ARG A 232 -16.24 11.68 1.56
C ARG A 232 -15.33 12.04 0.38
N SER A 233 -14.45 11.12 -0.03
CA SER A 233 -13.54 11.30 -1.15
C SER A 233 -14.12 10.87 -2.50
N GLY A 234 -15.38 10.43 -2.55
CA GLY A 234 -16.04 9.94 -3.78
C GLY A 234 -15.48 8.62 -4.31
N ILE A 235 -14.67 7.91 -3.51
CA ILE A 235 -14.10 6.60 -3.85
C ILE A 235 -15.19 5.53 -3.73
N GLN A 236 -16.05 5.62 -2.72
CA GLN A 236 -17.22 4.76 -2.56
C GLN A 236 -18.48 5.46 -3.04
#